data_AF-A0A8C8DFV6-F1
#
_entry.id   AF-A0A8C8DFV6-F1
#
_cell.length_a   1.000
_cell.length_b   1.000
_cell.length_c   1.000
_cell.angle_alpha   90.00
_cell.angle_beta   90.00
_cell.angle_gamma   90.00
#
_symmetry.space_group_name_H-M   'P 1'
#
loop_
_entity.id
_entity.type
_entity.pdbx_description
1 polymer ?
#
loop_
_entity_poly.entity_id
_entity_poly.type
_entity_poly.pdbx_seq_one_letter_code
_entity_poly.pdbx_strand_id
1 'polypeptide(L)'
;MFGSMDPPENVYTLIPKEEEQIQKPPRYVSSFHPAVVSETKQIKDVMRTMGPAKVELPSPDKYLKKRCKELQLPEQSHGPKGVSRACALTQRRPPVPARTDRPPMGQTKAGFIKPAVTAPLKPTPVSVDSHKGHKQLLETSGLVPKYVTKKVLSYTLLTVYPSSS
;
A
#
# COMPACT_ATOMS: atom_id res chain seq x y z
N MET A 1 -21.18 -3.33 88.13
CA MET A 1 -21.04 -3.02 86.69
C MET A 1 -21.21 -1.52 86.53
N PHE A 2 -20.11 -0.76 86.53
CA PHE A 2 -20.16 0.69 86.30
C PHE A 2 -19.86 0.91 84.83
N GLY A 3 -20.90 1.22 84.03
CA GLY A 3 -20.71 1.71 82.67
C GLY A 3 -20.18 3.13 82.76
N SER A 4 -18.99 3.37 82.21
CA SER A 4 -18.44 4.71 82.04
C SER A 4 -19.36 5.48 81.11
N MET A 5 -20.18 6.38 81.66
CA MET A 5 -20.76 7.46 80.88
C MET A 5 -19.61 8.38 80.50
N ASP A 6 -19.14 8.26 79.27
CA ASP A 6 -18.26 9.27 78.71
C ASP A 6 -19.06 10.58 78.61
N PRO A 7 -18.49 11.72 79.05
CA PRO A 7 -19.17 13.00 78.93
C PRO A 7 -19.48 13.29 77.46
N PRO A 8 -20.63 13.95 77.16
CA PRO A 8 -21.04 14.20 75.79
C PRO A 8 -20.04 15.07 75.00
N GLU A 9 -19.20 15.81 75.72
CA GLU A 9 -18.23 16.75 75.17
C GLU A 9 -16.82 16.35 75.63
N ASN A 10 -15.92 16.16 74.67
CA ASN A 10 -14.53 15.80 74.90
C ASN A 10 -13.61 16.80 74.19
N VAL A 11 -12.68 17.41 74.94
CA VAL A 11 -11.73 18.42 74.44
C VAL A 11 -10.87 17.88 73.29
N TYR A 12 -10.58 16.58 73.27
CA TYR A 12 -9.81 15.95 72.19
C TYR A 12 -10.55 15.93 70.84
N THR A 13 -11.88 16.07 70.84
CA THR A 13 -12.69 16.21 69.61
C THR A 13 -12.50 17.59 68.96
N LEU A 14 -12.00 18.58 69.72
CA LEU A 14 -11.68 19.92 69.21
C LEU A 14 -10.34 19.98 68.47
N ILE A 15 -9.50 18.94 68.60
CA ILE A 15 -8.25 18.85 67.85
C ILE A 15 -8.61 18.51 66.41
N PRO A 16 -8.31 19.39 65.43
CA PRO A 16 -8.56 19.10 64.02
C PRO A 16 -7.80 17.82 63.66
N LYS A 17 -8.53 16.78 63.27
CA LYS A 17 -7.90 15.56 62.75
C LYS A 17 -7.29 15.92 61.40
N GLU A 18 -6.02 15.59 61.22
CA GLU A 18 -5.37 15.72 59.93
C GLU A 18 -6.15 14.86 58.93
N GLU A 19 -6.83 15.50 57.99
CA GLU A 19 -7.55 14.81 56.94
C GLU A 19 -6.52 14.08 56.08
N GLU A 20 -6.49 12.75 56.18
CA GLU A 20 -5.68 11.92 55.30
C GLU A 20 -6.09 12.23 53.86
N GLN A 21 -5.20 12.85 53.10
CA GLN A 21 -5.47 13.14 51.69
C GLN A 21 -5.61 11.82 50.93
N ILE A 22 -6.85 11.43 50.67
CA ILE A 22 -7.17 10.25 49.88
C ILE A 22 -6.58 10.46 48.48
N GLN A 23 -5.48 9.77 48.19
CA GLN A 23 -4.88 9.78 46.87
C GLN A 23 -5.82 9.05 45.91
N LYS A 24 -6.30 9.78 44.89
CA LYS A 24 -7.18 9.21 43.86
C LYS A 24 -6.41 8.10 43.11
N PRO A 25 -7.04 6.95 42.86
CA PRO A 25 -6.38 5.89 42.10
C PRO A 25 -6.09 6.34 40.68
N PRO A 26 -5.03 5.80 40.04
CA PRO A 26 -4.71 6.11 38.66
C PRO A 26 -5.87 5.72 37.74
N ARG A 27 -6.19 6.60 36.80
CA ARG A 27 -7.22 6.36 35.79
C ARG A 27 -6.73 5.31 34.79
N TYR A 28 -7.62 4.40 34.39
CA TYR A 28 -7.35 3.44 33.32
C TYR A 28 -6.94 4.17 32.03
N VAL A 29 -5.89 3.67 31.40
CA VAL A 29 -5.44 4.08 30.06
C VAL A 29 -5.44 2.86 29.15
N SER A 30 -5.99 3.02 27.95
CA SER A 30 -5.99 1.96 26.93
C SER A 30 -4.58 1.60 26.50
N SER A 31 -4.32 0.32 26.23
CA SER A 31 -3.07 -0.15 25.61
C SER A 31 -2.78 0.50 24.25
N PHE A 32 -3.81 0.99 23.58
CA PHE A 32 -3.71 1.67 22.28
C PHE A 32 -3.51 3.19 22.39
N HIS A 33 -3.55 3.75 23.60
CA HIS A 33 -3.29 5.18 23.83
C HIS A 33 -2.00 5.70 23.15
N PRO A 34 -0.83 5.03 23.23
CA PRO A 34 0.38 5.52 22.55
C PRO A 34 0.23 5.58 21.02
N ALA A 35 -0.46 4.61 20.41
CA ALA A 35 -0.70 4.60 18.96
C ALA A 35 -1.54 5.81 18.54
N VAL A 36 -2.66 6.05 19.23
CA VAL A 36 -3.55 7.20 18.97
C VAL A 36 -2.81 8.53 19.14
N VAL A 37 -1.97 8.67 20.17
CA VAL A 37 -1.15 9.88 20.36
C VAL A 37 -0.17 10.08 19.20
N SER A 38 0.41 9.00 18.66
CA SER A 38 1.33 9.08 17.52
C SER A 38 0.62 9.49 16.22
N GLU A 39 -0.55 8.90 15.95
CA GLU A 39 -1.37 9.18 14.76
C GLU A 39 -1.90 10.61 14.78
N THR A 40 -2.44 11.04 15.92
CA THR A 40 -2.95 12.41 16.10
C THR A 40 -1.84 13.46 15.98
N LYS A 41 -0.58 13.13 16.32
CA LYS A 41 0.56 14.03 16.09
C LYS A 41 0.99 14.09 14.62
N GLN A 42 0.91 12.98 13.89
CA GLN A 42 1.27 12.92 12.46
C GLN A 42 0.26 13.67 11.57
N ILE A 43 -1.01 13.74 11.97
CA ILE A 43 -2.07 14.40 11.18
C ILE A 43 -2.02 15.94 11.30
N LYS A 44 -1.16 16.50 12.17
CA LYS A 44 -1.06 17.95 12.41
C LYS A 44 -0.18 18.64 11.37
N ASP A 45 -0.67 18.74 10.15
CA ASP A 45 -0.27 19.86 9.31
C ASP A 45 -1.08 21.08 9.77
N VAL A 46 -0.39 22.03 10.42
CA VAL A 46 -0.96 23.12 11.26
C VAL A 46 -2.04 23.92 10.51
N MET A 47 -2.05 23.88 9.17
CA MET A 47 -2.89 24.74 8.34
C MET A 47 -3.42 24.03 7.07
N ARG A 48 -3.56 22.70 7.10
CA ARG A 48 -3.83 21.87 5.91
C ARG A 48 -5.06 22.26 5.09
N THR A 49 -6.13 22.72 5.72
CA THR A 49 -7.42 22.97 5.06
C THR A 49 -7.60 24.42 4.61
N MET A 50 -7.22 25.40 5.45
CA MET A 50 -7.52 26.82 5.20
C MET A 50 -6.28 27.72 5.13
N GLY A 51 -5.07 27.16 5.24
CA GLY A 51 -3.85 27.96 5.28
C GLY A 51 -3.77 28.87 6.52
N PRO A 52 -2.77 29.77 6.57
CA PRO A 52 -2.64 30.72 7.67
C PRO A 52 -3.71 31.81 7.54
N ALA A 53 -4.31 32.21 8.66
CA ALA A 53 -5.33 33.26 8.68
C ALA A 53 -4.81 34.63 8.21
N LYS A 54 -3.50 34.91 8.40
CA LYS A 54 -2.80 36.09 7.88
C LYS A 54 -1.45 35.65 7.34
N VAL A 55 -1.24 35.79 6.04
CA VAL A 55 0.05 35.55 5.39
C VAL A 55 0.88 36.83 5.51
N GLU A 56 1.98 36.78 6.26
CA GLU A 56 2.95 37.88 6.27
C GLU A 56 3.72 37.90 4.94
N LEU A 57 3.79 39.06 4.30
CA LEU A 57 4.56 39.22 3.06
C LEU A 57 6.05 39.21 3.41
N PRO A 58 6.87 38.39 2.71
CA PRO A 58 8.30 38.38 2.95
C PRO A 58 8.90 39.73 2.57
N SER A 59 9.83 40.23 3.38
CA SER A 59 10.63 41.40 3.00
C SER A 59 11.51 41.06 1.79
N PRO A 60 11.83 42.04 0.91
CA PRO A 60 12.69 41.84 -0.26
C PRO A 60 14.03 41.16 0.06
N ASP A 61 14.58 41.41 1.25
CA ASP A 61 15.83 40.81 1.73
C ASP A 61 15.73 39.31 2.03
N LYS A 62 14.52 38.80 2.30
CA LYS A 62 14.22 37.40 2.59
C LYS A 62 13.77 36.62 1.36
N TYR A 63 13.91 37.20 0.16
CA TYR A 63 13.60 36.50 -1.08
C TYR A 63 14.54 35.31 -1.30
N LEU A 64 14.03 34.30 -2.01
CA LEU A 64 14.76 33.07 -2.26
C LEU A 64 16.00 33.34 -3.11
N LYS A 65 17.19 33.13 -2.54
CA LYS A 65 18.45 33.18 -3.28
C LYS A 65 18.70 31.85 -4.00
N LYS A 66 19.55 31.87 -5.02
CA LYS A 66 19.98 30.65 -5.73
C LYS A 66 20.52 29.64 -4.70
N ARG A 67 20.07 28.38 -4.79
CA ARG A 67 20.45 27.23 -3.92
C ARG A 67 19.92 27.22 -2.48
N CYS A 68 19.00 28.10 -2.08
CA CYS A 68 18.42 28.09 -0.72
C CYS A 68 17.55 26.85 -0.38
N LYS A 69 17.01 26.15 -1.39
CA LYS A 69 16.19 24.93 -1.20
C LYS A 69 16.97 23.65 -1.45
N GLU A 70 18.24 23.76 -1.80
CA GLU A 70 19.07 22.59 -2.05
C GLU A 70 19.40 21.96 -0.70
N LEU A 71 18.91 20.74 -0.48
CA LEU A 71 19.22 19.96 0.70
C LEU A 71 20.72 19.69 0.70
N GLN A 72 21.44 20.22 1.67
CA GLN A 72 22.84 19.89 1.85
C GLN A 72 22.94 18.41 2.21
N LEU A 73 23.35 17.61 1.23
CA LEU A 73 23.64 16.20 1.46
C LEU A 73 24.89 16.16 2.34
N PRO A 74 24.85 15.49 3.51
CA PRO A 74 26.02 15.40 4.37
C PRO A 74 27.15 14.79 3.56
N GLU A 75 28.28 15.51 3.49
CA GLU A 75 29.47 15.06 2.78
C GLU A 75 29.80 13.64 3.27
N GLN A 76 29.89 12.68 2.35
CA GLN A 76 30.23 11.31 2.71
C GLN A 76 31.61 11.34 3.33
N SER A 77 31.65 11.24 4.67
CA SER A 77 32.91 11.14 5.38
C SER A 77 33.59 9.86 4.89
N HIS A 78 34.65 10.01 4.11
CA HIS A 78 35.61 8.94 3.85
C HIS A 78 36.41 8.67 5.14
N GLY A 79 35.70 8.30 6.21
CA GLY A 79 36.30 7.77 7.43
C GLY A 79 36.49 6.26 7.27
N PRO A 80 37.61 5.68 7.75
CA PRO A 80 37.82 4.24 7.73
C PRO A 80 37.02 3.63 8.88
N LYS A 81 35.71 3.53 8.69
CA LYS A 81 34.74 2.64 9.37
C LYS A 81 33.37 3.21 9.08
N GLY A 82 32.74 2.66 8.06
CA GLY A 82 31.37 2.97 7.66
C GLY A 82 30.49 3.01 8.90
N VAL A 83 29.93 4.19 9.16
CA VAL A 83 28.76 4.35 10.02
C VAL A 83 27.78 3.28 9.55
N SER A 84 27.60 2.31 10.44
CA SER A 84 26.70 1.18 10.28
C SER A 84 25.42 1.70 9.65
N ARG A 85 25.19 1.37 8.38
CA ARG A 85 23.85 1.43 7.81
C ARG A 85 22.99 0.69 8.83
N ALA A 86 22.10 1.40 9.51
CA ALA A 86 21.35 0.92 10.67
C ALA A 86 20.43 -0.28 10.41
N CYS A 87 20.57 -0.93 9.26
CA CYS A 87 20.08 -2.26 8.94
C CYS A 87 21.21 -3.01 8.23
N ALA A 88 22.20 -3.50 8.98
CA ALA A 88 23.01 -4.61 8.50
C ALA A 88 22.08 -5.81 8.40
N LEU A 89 21.52 -5.99 7.21
CA LEU A 89 20.76 -7.17 6.78
C LEU A 89 21.47 -8.41 7.33
N THR A 90 20.92 -8.94 8.42
CA THR A 90 21.22 -10.25 8.93
C THR A 90 21.07 -11.21 7.75
N GLN A 91 22.12 -12.01 7.47
CA GLN A 91 22.34 -12.82 6.26
C GLN A 91 23.00 -12.04 5.10
N ARG A 92 24.34 -12.02 5.12
CA ARG A 92 25.14 -11.69 3.93
C ARG A 92 24.82 -12.73 2.85
N ARG A 93 24.22 -12.30 1.73
CA ARG A 93 23.97 -13.18 0.59
C ARG A 93 25.29 -13.81 0.13
N PRO A 94 25.33 -15.11 -0.20
CA PRO A 94 26.53 -15.74 -0.72
C PRO A 94 26.95 -15.03 -2.02
N PRO A 95 28.26 -14.97 -2.30
CA PRO A 95 28.77 -14.37 -3.53
C PRO A 95 28.23 -15.12 -4.75
N VAL A 96 27.93 -14.37 -5.81
CA VAL A 96 27.47 -14.95 -7.09
C VAL A 96 28.61 -15.81 -7.66
N PRO A 97 28.34 -17.04 -8.14
CA PRO A 97 29.33 -17.88 -8.79
C PRO A 97 30.05 -17.18 -9.94
N ALA A 98 31.33 -17.47 -10.11
CA ALA A 98 32.13 -16.88 -11.19
C ALA A 98 31.66 -17.41 -12.56
N ARG A 99 31.86 -16.62 -13.62
CA ARG A 99 31.53 -17.04 -15.00
C ARG A 99 32.29 -18.30 -15.46
N THR A 100 33.41 -18.58 -14.82
CA THR A 100 34.26 -19.76 -15.09
C THR A 100 33.78 -21.01 -14.35
N ASP A 101 32.91 -20.85 -13.34
CA ASP A 101 32.38 -21.95 -12.56
C ASP A 101 31.38 -22.74 -13.41
N ARG A 102 31.77 -23.95 -13.83
CA ARG A 102 30.90 -24.84 -14.60
C ARG A 102 30.09 -25.65 -13.60
N PRO A 103 28.76 -25.44 -13.51
CA PRO A 103 27.95 -26.25 -12.61
C PRO A 103 28.07 -27.72 -13.01
N PRO A 104 28.01 -28.66 -12.05
CA PRO A 104 27.99 -30.09 -12.36
C PRO A 104 26.75 -30.36 -13.21
N MET A 105 26.95 -30.43 -14.52
CA MET A 105 25.92 -30.73 -15.51
C MET A 105 25.47 -32.16 -15.31
N GLY A 106 24.30 -32.32 -14.68
CA GLY A 106 23.64 -33.61 -14.48
C GLY A 106 23.23 -34.22 -15.82
N GLN A 107 24.18 -34.90 -16.47
CA GLN A 107 23.86 -35.92 -17.46
C GLN A 107 23.94 -37.28 -16.77
N THR A 108 22.98 -37.57 -15.90
CA THR A 108 22.65 -38.98 -15.64
C THR A 108 22.15 -39.57 -16.95
N LYS A 109 22.84 -40.59 -17.45
CA LYS A 109 22.56 -41.32 -18.70
C LYS A 109 21.28 -42.18 -18.58
N ALA A 110 20.19 -41.63 -18.08
CA ALA A 110 18.95 -42.37 -17.87
C ALA A 110 17.73 -41.54 -18.28
N GLY A 111 17.11 -41.96 -19.38
CA GLY A 111 15.69 -41.71 -19.66
C GLY A 111 15.34 -40.38 -20.32
N PHE A 112 15.72 -40.18 -21.58
CA PHE A 112 15.04 -39.18 -22.41
C PHE A 112 13.67 -39.74 -22.81
N ILE A 113 12.60 -39.33 -22.13
CA ILE A 113 11.23 -39.61 -22.59
C ILE A 113 11.01 -38.78 -23.85
N LYS A 114 10.80 -39.43 -24.99
CA LYS A 114 10.50 -38.75 -26.25
C LYS A 114 9.14 -38.04 -26.10
N PRO A 115 9.03 -36.75 -26.41
CA PRO A 115 7.75 -36.07 -26.37
C PRO A 115 6.84 -36.64 -27.47
N ALA A 116 5.64 -37.09 -27.09
CA ALA A 116 4.60 -37.35 -28.06
C ALA A 116 4.24 -36.02 -28.72
N VAL A 117 4.32 -35.97 -30.05
CA VAL A 117 3.96 -34.79 -30.84
C VAL A 117 2.45 -34.64 -30.80
N THR A 118 1.92 -33.96 -29.79
CA THR A 118 0.55 -33.46 -29.82
C THR A 118 0.56 -32.16 -30.61
N ALA A 119 -0.14 -32.16 -31.74
CA ALA A 119 -0.31 -30.96 -32.55
C ALA A 119 -0.90 -29.81 -31.70
N PRO A 120 -0.40 -28.57 -31.83
CA PRO A 120 -0.93 -27.45 -31.07
C PRO A 120 -2.37 -27.20 -31.51
N LEU A 121 -3.32 -27.49 -30.62
CA LEU A 121 -4.72 -27.13 -30.82
C LEU A 121 -4.85 -25.62 -30.73
N LYS A 122 -5.34 -24.97 -31.80
CA LYS A 122 -5.62 -23.54 -31.78
C LYS A 122 -6.64 -23.24 -30.67
N PRO A 123 -6.36 -22.29 -29.75
CA PRO A 123 -7.31 -21.96 -28.70
C PRO A 123 -8.59 -21.39 -29.32
N THR A 124 -9.75 -21.86 -28.86
CA THR A 124 -11.04 -21.32 -29.28
C THR A 124 -11.22 -19.91 -28.70
N PRO A 125 -11.81 -18.96 -29.45
CA PRO A 125 -12.08 -17.63 -28.95
C PRO A 125 -13.20 -17.68 -27.90
N VAL A 126 -12.82 -17.51 -26.63
CA VAL A 126 -13.72 -17.53 -25.46
C VAL A 126 -13.48 -16.29 -24.60
N SER A 127 -14.54 -15.60 -24.19
CA SER A 127 -14.47 -14.48 -23.25
C SER A 127 -14.77 -14.98 -21.85
N VAL A 128 -14.09 -14.41 -20.87
CA VAL A 128 -14.31 -14.72 -19.45
C VAL A 128 -14.77 -13.44 -18.77
N ASP A 129 -16.03 -13.42 -18.33
CA ASP A 129 -16.66 -12.22 -17.77
C ASP A 129 -16.53 -12.14 -16.24
N SER A 130 -16.43 -13.29 -15.56
CA SER A 130 -16.37 -13.35 -14.10
C SER A 130 -15.06 -13.92 -13.59
N HIS A 131 -14.59 -13.43 -12.44
CA HIS A 131 -13.49 -14.01 -11.67
C HIS A 131 -13.73 -15.49 -11.30
N LYS A 132 -14.99 -15.95 -11.35
CA LYS A 132 -15.40 -17.36 -11.16
C LYS A 132 -15.27 -18.21 -12.42
N GLY A 133 -14.76 -17.67 -13.53
CA GLY A 133 -14.44 -18.43 -14.74
C GLY A 133 -15.64 -18.73 -15.66
N HIS A 134 -16.72 -17.96 -15.58
CA HIS A 134 -17.81 -18.08 -16.54
C HIS A 134 -17.31 -17.73 -17.95
N LYS A 135 -17.49 -18.66 -18.90
CA LYS A 135 -16.91 -18.63 -20.24
C LYS A 135 -18.01 -18.55 -21.29
N GLN A 136 -17.96 -17.52 -22.14
CA GLN A 136 -18.87 -17.37 -23.28
C GLN A 136 -18.09 -17.60 -24.59
N LEU A 137 -18.59 -18.49 -25.45
CA LEU A 137 -18.01 -18.71 -26.78
C LEU A 137 -18.29 -17.49 -27.66
N LEU A 138 -17.25 -16.88 -28.24
CA LEU A 138 -17.45 -15.66 -29.04
C LEU A 138 -18.14 -15.93 -30.39
N GLU A 139 -18.09 -17.16 -30.89
CA GLU A 139 -18.68 -17.57 -32.18
C GLU A 139 -20.18 -17.29 -32.29
N THR A 140 -20.92 -17.31 -31.18
CA THR A 140 -22.37 -17.04 -31.15
C THR A 140 -22.72 -15.60 -30.78
N SER A 141 -21.74 -14.83 -30.31
CA SER A 141 -21.95 -13.47 -29.77
C SER A 141 -22.06 -12.37 -30.84
N GLY A 142 -21.88 -12.70 -32.11
CA GLY A 142 -21.86 -11.72 -33.22
C GLY A 142 -20.59 -10.86 -33.29
N LEU A 143 -19.68 -10.98 -32.32
CA LEU A 143 -18.40 -10.26 -32.28
C LEU A 143 -17.34 -10.86 -33.22
N VAL A 144 -17.51 -12.12 -33.63
CA VAL A 144 -16.63 -12.79 -34.60
C VAL A 144 -17.29 -12.76 -35.96
N PRO A 145 -16.67 -12.11 -36.97
CA PRO A 145 -17.23 -12.00 -38.31
C PRO A 145 -17.31 -13.38 -39.01
N LYS A 146 -18.49 -14.01 -39.01
CA LYS A 146 -18.68 -15.36 -39.57
C LYS A 146 -19.00 -15.41 -41.07
N TYR A 147 -19.59 -14.34 -41.62
CA TYR A 147 -20.13 -14.31 -42.99
C TYR A 147 -19.53 -13.21 -43.88
N VAL A 148 -18.30 -12.77 -43.60
CA VAL A 148 -17.66 -11.66 -44.34
C VAL A 148 -17.38 -12.00 -45.80
N THR A 149 -17.20 -13.28 -46.11
CA THR A 149 -16.78 -13.75 -47.45
C THR A 149 -17.93 -14.27 -48.31
N LYS A 150 -19.20 -14.02 -47.95
CA LYS A 150 -20.30 -14.34 -48.87
C LYS A 150 -20.23 -13.43 -50.10
N LYS A 151 -19.77 -13.96 -51.24
CA LYS A 151 -19.95 -13.33 -52.56
C LYS A 151 -21.45 -13.22 -52.84
N VAL A 152 -21.98 -12.00 -52.75
CA VAL A 152 -23.32 -11.69 -53.24
C VAL A 152 -23.23 -11.69 -54.76
N LEU A 153 -23.78 -12.71 -55.42
CA LEU A 153 -23.99 -12.66 -56.86
C LEU A 153 -25.13 -11.66 -57.11
N SER A 154 -24.77 -10.41 -57.35
CA SER A 154 -25.71 -9.37 -57.75
C SER A 154 -26.20 -9.68 -59.17
N TYR A 155 -27.41 -10.22 -59.27
CA TYR A 155 -28.15 -10.28 -60.53
C TYR A 155 -28.31 -8.85 -61.03
N THR A 156 -27.79 -8.61 -62.22
CA THR A 156 -27.82 -7.36 -62.98
C THR A 156 -29.25 -6.85 -63.15
N LEU A 157 -29.57 -5.72 -62.52
CA LEU A 157 -30.57 -4.78 -63.06
C LEU A 157 -29.81 -3.68 -63.79
N LEU A 158 -29.58 -3.88 -65.09
CA LEU A 158 -29.25 -2.78 -66.00
C LEU A 158 -30.55 -2.34 -66.67
N THR A 159 -31.02 -1.17 -66.23
CA THR A 159 -31.53 -0.04 -67.04
C THR A 159 -32.59 -0.36 -68.12
N VAL A 160 -33.89 -0.02 -68.01
CA VAL A 160 -34.49 1.35 -68.10
C VAL A 160 -33.97 2.07 -69.37
N TYR A 161 -34.67 2.29 -70.51
CA TYR A 161 -35.97 2.93 -70.89
C TYR A 161 -36.04 2.93 -72.48
N PRO A 162 -36.99 3.54 -73.25
CA PRO A 162 -38.40 3.96 -73.03
C PRO A 162 -39.37 3.77 -74.26
N SER A 163 -40.62 4.24 -74.09
CA SER A 163 -41.50 4.95 -75.07
C SER A 163 -42.30 4.26 -76.19
N SER A 164 -43.63 4.44 -76.05
CA SER A 164 -44.65 4.88 -77.03
C SER A 164 -45.14 3.97 -78.17
N SER A 165 -46.42 3.58 -78.07
CA SER A 165 -47.50 3.95 -79.00
C SER A 165 -48.84 3.92 -78.27
#